data_AF-A0A524E5I4-F1
#
_entry.id   AF-A0A524E5I4-F1
#
_cell.length_a   1.000
_cell.length_b   1.000
_cell.length_c   1.000
_cell.angle_alpha   90.00
_cell.angle_beta   90.00
_cell.angle_gamma   90.00
#
_symmetry.space_group_name_H-M   'P 1'
#
loop_
_entity.id
_entity.type
_entity.pdbx_description
1 polymer ?
#
loop_
_entity_poly.entity_id
_entity_poly.type
_entity_poly.pdbx_seq_one_letter_code
_entity_poly.pdbx_strand_id
1 'polypeptide(L)'
;MDFTLAVQIASLLTAGILTASTIEFGRSMYRIRKDVTDATFRALLFFGAASVTLGFIVINTTFVQGTIGQRTWIAFFLVFIILSEVHVATDSKKIHRGLYVIAVLALSAAALVAVQSPTEVSPILGNALTIAVIVAIILGAWLAYDSPSPFTLGNLLLLGAFLTSWAFITQGTFGRQIDLRSVNLFLILFLPGLVASSIMASMLKPWRRIFTYFIIFTAVMTGSSIGLGALISRAVAADLQIALFVFAASIIIVASAGSIDFFLEQSAETGARIPLYMAATLLATAGVLIVHLVFYPIVLLSGTMEDPVLSYAQWIVGLFGAGAFVVGGLHSVVGKNTIGYVRRGVLVFIAAMIVLLNPIIRVDTLGNYRWMSTDLVPYLLGVLGVGIAGYLLVARRLRRVGSNRAARNFVAFAFSALATAIVVFLAEYLPFIGVMAMVVVLGGAMLSTSPRIIPTDTR
;
A
#
# COMPACT_ATOMS: atom_id res chain seq x y z
N MET A 1 -18.68 -5.71 -16.53
CA MET A 1 -18.66 -5.44 -15.08
C MET A 1 -19.32 -4.11 -14.69
N ASP A 2 -20.21 -4.13 -13.68
CA ASP A 2 -20.70 -2.92 -12.99
C ASP A 2 -19.69 -2.50 -11.92
N PHE A 3 -18.92 -1.44 -12.20
CA PHE A 3 -17.92 -0.95 -11.26
C PHE A 3 -18.51 -0.16 -10.08
N THR A 4 -19.72 0.41 -10.23
CA THR A 4 -20.40 1.02 -9.09
C THR A 4 -20.69 -0.03 -8.02
N LEU A 5 -21.13 -1.22 -8.44
CA LEU A 5 -21.31 -2.36 -7.56
C LEU A 5 -19.99 -2.78 -6.88
N ALA A 6 -18.88 -2.84 -7.63
CA ALA A 6 -17.58 -3.15 -7.06
C ALA A 6 -17.14 -2.13 -5.97
N VAL A 7 -17.34 -0.82 -6.22
CA VAL A 7 -17.05 0.24 -5.23
C VAL A 7 -17.95 0.12 -3.99
N GLN A 8 -19.22 -0.24 -4.16
CA GLN A 8 -20.13 -0.47 -3.02
C GLN A 8 -19.70 -1.68 -2.18
N ILE A 9 -19.37 -2.81 -2.82
CA ILE A 9 -18.86 -4.01 -2.14
C ILE A 9 -17.55 -3.67 -1.40
N ALA A 10 -16.62 -2.97 -2.07
CA ALA A 10 -15.37 -2.52 -1.47
C ALA A 10 -15.57 -1.62 -0.24
N SER A 11 -16.57 -0.73 -0.29
CA SER A 11 -16.91 0.16 0.82
C SER A 11 -17.44 -0.62 2.02
N LEU A 12 -18.32 -1.59 1.79
CA LEU A 12 -18.84 -2.47 2.85
C LEU A 12 -17.72 -3.35 3.46
N LEU A 13 -16.85 -3.90 2.62
CA LEU A 13 -15.70 -4.69 3.08
C LEU A 13 -14.71 -3.84 3.88
N THR A 14 -14.39 -2.64 3.39
CA THR A 14 -13.51 -1.70 4.10
C THR A 14 -14.12 -1.29 5.44
N ALA A 15 -15.43 -1.03 5.51
CA ALA A 15 -16.13 -0.76 6.75
C ALA A 15 -16.06 -1.94 7.73
N GLY A 16 -16.25 -3.16 7.24
CA GLY A 16 -16.13 -4.38 8.05
C GLY A 16 -14.71 -4.58 8.60
N ILE A 17 -13.68 -4.42 7.74
CA ILE A 17 -12.27 -4.51 8.12
C ILE A 17 -11.91 -3.42 9.14
N LEU A 18 -12.36 -2.18 8.93
CA LEU A 18 -12.14 -1.06 9.84
C LEU A 18 -12.79 -1.31 11.20
N THR A 19 -14.03 -1.81 11.20
CA THR A 19 -14.77 -2.14 12.43
C THR A 19 -14.05 -3.23 13.23
N ALA A 20 -13.66 -4.33 12.58
CA ALA A 20 -12.90 -5.40 13.23
C ALA A 20 -11.57 -4.88 13.79
N SER A 21 -10.86 -4.06 13.02
CA SER A 21 -9.58 -3.45 13.44
C SER A 21 -9.76 -2.48 14.62
N THR A 22 -10.87 -1.74 14.65
CA THR A 22 -11.22 -0.83 15.76
C THR A 22 -11.52 -1.60 17.04
N ILE A 23 -12.23 -2.74 16.95
CA ILE A 23 -12.50 -3.61 18.09
C ILE A 23 -11.18 -4.16 18.66
N GLU A 24 -10.29 -4.65 17.81
CA GLU A 24 -8.97 -5.16 18.24
C GLU A 24 -8.09 -4.05 18.84
N PHE A 25 -8.13 -2.85 18.26
CA PHE A 25 -7.48 -1.66 18.82
C PHE A 25 -8.04 -1.30 20.20
N GLY A 26 -9.36 -1.25 20.36
CA GLY A 26 -10.01 -0.96 21.64
C GLY A 26 -9.69 -1.98 22.73
N ARG A 27 -9.66 -3.28 22.38
CA ARG A 27 -9.21 -4.35 23.28
C ARG A 27 -7.75 -4.18 23.70
N SER A 28 -6.89 -3.83 22.74
CA SER A 28 -5.46 -3.59 22.98
C SER A 28 -5.24 -2.37 23.89
N MET A 29 -5.94 -1.26 23.63
CA MET A 29 -5.95 -0.06 24.46
C MET A 29 -6.40 -0.34 25.90
N TYR A 30 -7.46 -1.13 26.08
CA TYR A 30 -7.94 -1.47 27.42
C TYR A 30 -6.90 -2.27 28.22
N ARG A 31 -6.18 -3.18 27.56
CA ARG A 31 -5.14 -3.99 28.20
C ARG A 31 -3.98 -3.14 28.73
N ILE A 32 -3.49 -2.18 27.95
CA ILE A 32 -2.33 -1.36 28.34
C ILE A 32 -2.68 -0.16 29.21
N ARG A 33 -3.97 0.11 29.46
CA ARG A 33 -4.41 1.34 30.14
C ARG A 33 -3.72 1.58 31.48
N LYS A 34 -3.41 0.53 32.23
CA LYS A 34 -2.75 0.62 33.54
C LYS A 34 -1.24 0.85 33.42
N ASP A 35 -0.66 0.57 32.26
CA ASP A 35 0.78 0.53 32.02
C ASP A 35 1.30 1.78 31.29
N VAL A 36 0.40 2.69 30.89
CA VAL A 36 0.74 3.92 30.15
C VAL A 36 0.24 5.16 30.88
N THR A 37 0.90 6.31 30.64
CA THR A 37 0.47 7.59 31.21
C THR A 37 -0.86 8.05 30.61
N ASP A 38 -1.61 8.87 31.36
CA ASP A 38 -2.87 9.45 30.89
C ASP A 38 -2.71 10.23 29.57
N ALA A 39 -1.58 10.93 29.39
CA ALA A 39 -1.27 11.65 28.17
C ALA A 39 -1.10 10.70 26.98
N THR A 40 -0.33 9.63 27.16
CA THR A 40 -0.13 8.58 26.13
C THR A 40 -1.44 7.88 25.79
N PHE A 41 -2.24 7.55 26.80
CA PHE A 41 -3.54 6.92 26.59
C PHE A 41 -4.48 7.82 25.78
N ARG A 42 -4.54 9.11 26.10
CA ARG A 42 -5.33 10.10 25.33
C ARG A 42 -4.80 10.29 23.92
N ALA A 43 -3.48 10.36 23.74
CA ALA A 43 -2.87 10.45 22.41
C ALA A 43 -3.30 9.26 21.54
N LEU A 44 -3.25 8.03 22.08
CA LEU A 44 -3.68 6.82 21.38
C LEU A 44 -5.19 6.79 21.13
N LEU A 45 -6.02 7.29 22.05
CA LEU A 45 -7.46 7.41 21.82
C LEU A 45 -7.76 8.35 20.64
N PHE A 46 -7.14 9.52 20.60
CA PHE A 46 -7.29 10.46 19.50
C PHE A 46 -6.73 9.89 18.19
N PHE A 47 -5.63 9.15 18.25
CA PHE A 47 -5.08 8.44 17.08
C PHE A 47 -6.05 7.40 16.52
N GLY A 48 -6.68 6.62 17.39
CA GLY A 48 -7.73 5.66 17.01
C GLY A 48 -8.93 6.37 16.39
N ALA A 49 -9.39 7.48 16.98
CA ALA A 49 -10.48 8.28 16.44
C ALA A 49 -10.14 8.89 15.06
N ALA A 50 -8.91 9.38 14.88
CA ALA A 50 -8.41 9.83 13.58
C ALA A 50 -8.41 8.69 12.55
N SER A 51 -7.93 7.50 12.93
CA SER A 51 -7.91 6.32 12.05
C SER A 51 -9.32 5.92 11.61
N VAL A 52 -10.28 5.89 12.55
CA VAL A 52 -11.68 5.57 12.26
C VAL A 52 -12.30 6.61 11.32
N THR A 53 -12.14 7.90 11.63
CA THR A 53 -12.70 8.99 10.81
C THR A 53 -12.10 9.01 9.40
N LEU A 54 -10.81 8.72 9.26
CA LEU A 54 -10.16 8.56 7.95
C LEU A 54 -10.80 7.46 7.11
N GLY A 55 -11.12 6.31 7.72
CA GLY A 55 -11.85 5.23 7.03
C GLY A 55 -13.29 5.61 6.66
N PHE A 56 -13.98 6.39 7.50
CA PHE A 56 -15.33 6.88 7.23
C PHE A 56 -15.40 7.91 6.10
N ILE A 57 -14.35 8.70 5.86
CA ILE A 57 -14.27 9.60 4.69
C ILE A 57 -14.55 8.79 3.42
N VAL A 58 -13.86 7.66 3.26
CA VAL A 58 -13.98 6.78 2.08
C VAL A 58 -15.38 6.19 1.98
N ILE A 59 -15.91 5.60 3.05
CA ILE A 59 -17.25 4.99 3.06
C ILE A 59 -18.31 6.05 2.70
N ASN A 60 -18.21 7.24 3.28
CA ASN A 60 -19.14 8.34 3.02
C ASN A 60 -19.10 8.78 1.55
N THR A 61 -17.91 8.82 0.92
CA THR A 61 -17.78 9.20 -0.51
C THR A 61 -18.57 8.29 -1.46
N THR A 62 -18.80 7.03 -1.09
CA THR A 62 -19.50 6.06 -1.93
C THR A 62 -21.03 6.21 -1.87
N PHE A 63 -21.56 6.52 -0.69
CA PHE A 63 -23.01 6.51 -0.43
C PHE A 63 -23.65 7.89 -0.40
N VAL A 64 -22.87 8.94 -0.16
CA VAL A 64 -23.36 10.33 -0.07
C VAL A 64 -22.80 11.13 -1.23
N GLN A 65 -23.70 11.71 -2.04
CA GLN A 65 -23.31 12.62 -3.12
C GLN A 65 -22.93 13.99 -2.56
N GLY A 66 -21.87 14.59 -3.11
CA GLY A 66 -21.37 15.91 -2.70
C GLY A 66 -20.12 15.85 -1.81
N THR A 67 -19.36 16.95 -1.78
CA THR A 67 -18.05 17.01 -1.08
C THR A 67 -18.16 17.43 0.38
N ILE A 68 -19.35 17.80 0.85
CA ILE A 68 -19.54 18.42 2.17
C ILE A 68 -19.57 17.41 3.31
N GLY A 69 -20.28 16.29 3.16
CA GLY A 69 -20.24 15.18 4.13
C GLY A 69 -18.80 14.69 4.36
N GLN A 70 -18.01 14.65 3.29
CA GLN A 70 -16.59 14.28 3.32
C GLN A 70 -15.75 15.28 4.12
N ARG A 71 -15.97 16.59 3.94
CA ARG A 71 -15.23 17.66 4.64
C ARG A 71 -15.44 17.66 6.14
N THR A 72 -16.64 17.32 6.61
CA THR A 72 -16.90 17.15 8.04
C THR A 72 -16.04 16.03 8.61
N TRP A 73 -15.98 14.87 7.93
CA TRP A 73 -15.11 13.77 8.34
C TRP A 73 -13.62 14.12 8.25
N ILE A 74 -13.21 14.93 7.27
CA ILE A 74 -11.84 15.47 7.18
C ILE A 74 -11.53 16.38 8.37
N ALA A 75 -12.47 17.26 8.75
CA ALA A 75 -12.30 18.11 9.93
C ALA A 75 -12.13 17.27 11.20
N PHE A 76 -12.96 16.22 11.38
CA PHE A 76 -12.79 15.26 12.48
C PHE A 76 -11.42 14.58 12.46
N PHE A 77 -10.99 14.08 11.30
CA PHE A 77 -9.68 13.45 11.14
C PHE A 77 -8.55 14.40 11.56
N LEU A 78 -8.52 15.63 11.01
CA LEU A 78 -7.46 16.59 11.28
C LEU A 78 -7.45 17.08 12.73
N VAL A 79 -8.62 17.30 13.32
CA VAL A 79 -8.73 17.68 14.73
C VAL A 79 -8.19 16.55 15.62
N PHE A 80 -8.60 15.31 15.37
CA PHE A 80 -8.14 14.18 16.17
C PHE A 80 -6.66 13.88 15.98
N ILE A 81 -6.11 14.00 14.76
CA ILE A 81 -4.68 13.75 14.54
C ILE A 81 -3.82 14.81 15.22
N ILE A 82 -4.18 16.10 15.14
CA ILE A 82 -3.47 17.18 15.83
C ILE A 82 -3.59 17.00 17.36
N LEU A 83 -4.77 16.65 17.86
CA LEU A 83 -4.94 16.32 19.29
C LEU A 83 -4.04 15.16 19.71
N SER A 84 -3.92 14.13 18.89
CA SER A 84 -3.05 13.00 19.14
C SER A 84 -1.59 13.41 19.25
N GLU A 85 -1.09 14.20 18.30
CA GLU A 85 0.27 14.72 18.27
C GLU A 85 0.58 15.63 19.46
N VAL A 86 -0.32 16.57 19.77
CA VAL A 86 -0.10 17.54 20.86
C VAL A 86 -0.01 16.87 22.23
N HIS A 87 -0.79 15.81 22.47
CA HIS A 87 -0.72 15.05 23.73
C HIS A 87 0.59 14.29 23.91
N VAL A 88 1.35 14.07 22.82
CA VAL A 88 2.72 13.53 22.88
C VAL A 88 3.74 14.67 22.98
N ALA A 89 3.48 15.80 22.31
CA ALA A 89 4.38 16.94 22.25
C ALA A 89 4.48 17.74 23.56
N THR A 90 3.44 17.77 24.39
CA THR A 90 3.44 18.58 25.62
C THR A 90 2.58 17.97 26.73
N ASP A 91 3.01 18.18 27.99
CA ASP A 91 2.22 17.84 29.18
C ASP A 91 1.36 19.01 29.70
N SER A 92 1.39 20.16 29.02
CA SER A 92 0.73 21.38 29.51
C SER A 92 -0.80 21.27 29.47
N LYS A 93 -1.41 21.17 30.66
CA LYS A 93 -2.87 21.18 30.84
C LYS A 93 -3.56 22.40 30.23
N LYS A 94 -2.88 23.56 30.20
CA LYS A 94 -3.42 24.80 29.60
C LYS A 94 -3.52 24.67 28.08
N ILE A 95 -2.48 24.13 27.44
CA ILE A 95 -2.45 23.90 25.99
C ILE A 95 -3.52 22.88 25.60
N HIS A 96 -3.64 21.77 26.34
CA HIS A 96 -4.68 20.76 26.09
C HIS A 96 -6.09 21.33 26.17
N ARG A 97 -6.40 22.13 27.20
CA ARG A 97 -7.72 22.75 27.35
C ARG A 97 -8.02 23.74 26.23
N GLY A 98 -7.05 24.60 25.87
CA GLY A 98 -7.19 25.53 24.74
C GLY A 98 -7.45 24.78 23.43
N LEU A 99 -6.70 23.70 23.18
CA LEU A 99 -6.85 22.89 21.98
C LEU A 99 -8.20 22.17 21.94
N TYR A 100 -8.73 21.69 23.06
CA TYR A 100 -10.08 21.12 23.11
C TYR A 100 -11.16 22.16 22.78
N VAL A 101 -11.03 23.40 23.28
CA VAL A 101 -11.98 24.48 22.93
C VAL A 101 -11.92 24.79 21.44
N ILE A 102 -10.71 24.94 20.88
CA ILE A 102 -10.52 25.17 19.45
C ILE A 102 -11.07 23.99 18.62
N ALA A 103 -10.84 22.75 19.06
CA ALA A 103 -11.35 21.55 18.42
C ALA A 103 -12.88 21.54 18.38
N VAL A 104 -13.55 21.81 19.51
CA VAL A 104 -15.01 21.88 19.56
C VAL A 104 -15.53 22.97 18.63
N LEU A 105 -14.95 24.17 18.66
CA LEU A 105 -15.34 25.27 17.77
C LEU A 105 -15.15 24.92 16.29
N ALA A 106 -14.02 24.30 15.93
CA ALA A 106 -13.73 23.89 14.56
C ALA A 106 -14.71 22.82 14.06
N LEU A 107 -15.03 21.82 14.89
CA LEU A 107 -15.98 20.77 14.56
C LEU A 107 -17.42 21.30 14.48
N SER A 108 -17.83 22.16 15.40
CA SER A 108 -19.14 22.83 15.35
C SER A 108 -19.27 23.71 14.11
N ALA A 109 -18.23 24.46 13.74
CA ALA A 109 -18.22 25.25 12.51
C ALA A 109 -18.30 24.36 11.26
N ALA A 110 -17.54 23.26 11.19
CA ALA A 110 -17.59 22.32 10.07
C ALA A 110 -18.99 21.68 9.94
N ALA A 111 -19.59 21.26 11.05
CA ALA A 111 -20.95 20.72 11.06
C ALA A 111 -22.00 21.76 10.65
N LEU A 112 -21.89 23.00 11.12
CA LEU A 112 -22.81 24.08 10.77
C LEU A 112 -22.74 24.42 9.27
N VAL A 113 -21.52 24.54 8.71
CA VAL A 113 -21.31 24.73 7.26
C VAL A 113 -21.94 23.58 6.48
N ALA A 114 -21.81 22.34 6.96
CA ALA A 114 -22.40 21.19 6.29
C ALA A 114 -23.93 21.20 6.26
N VAL A 115 -24.58 21.81 7.25
CA VAL A 115 -26.04 21.94 7.32
C VAL A 115 -26.54 23.13 6.50
N GLN A 116 -25.85 24.28 6.53
CA GLN A 116 -26.35 25.54 5.97
C GLN A 116 -26.09 25.73 4.48
N SER A 117 -25.01 25.17 3.91
CA SER A 117 -24.71 25.28 2.48
C SER A 117 -24.35 23.90 1.91
N PRO A 118 -25.35 23.07 1.57
CA PRO A 118 -25.15 21.70 1.11
C PRO A 118 -24.55 21.57 -0.29
N THR A 119 -24.40 22.67 -1.03
CA THR A 119 -23.91 22.68 -2.42
C THR A 119 -22.70 23.56 -2.68
N GLU A 120 -22.43 24.57 -1.84
CA GLU A 120 -21.32 25.50 -2.06
C GLU A 120 -20.24 25.38 -0.99
N VAL A 121 -19.01 25.36 -1.49
CA VAL A 121 -17.81 25.32 -0.65
C VAL A 121 -17.54 26.71 -0.11
N SER A 122 -17.66 26.89 1.21
CA SER A 122 -17.10 28.08 1.85
C SER A 122 -15.58 28.09 1.68
N PRO A 123 -14.98 29.12 1.03
CA PRO A 123 -13.53 29.24 0.87
C PRO A 123 -12.79 29.25 2.22
N ILE A 124 -13.46 29.75 3.27
CA ILE A 124 -12.93 29.82 4.63
C ILE A 124 -12.66 28.41 5.18
N LEU A 125 -13.60 27.47 4.98
CA LEU A 125 -13.43 26.08 5.43
C LEU A 125 -12.30 25.39 4.66
N GLY A 126 -12.16 25.64 3.36
CA GLY A 126 -11.07 25.09 2.55
C GLY A 126 -9.69 25.56 3.04
N ASN A 127 -9.53 26.86 3.31
CA ASN A 127 -8.29 27.42 3.85
C ASN A 127 -7.99 26.89 5.26
N ALA A 128 -9.00 26.80 6.12
CA ALA A 128 -8.83 26.28 7.47
C ALA A 128 -8.36 24.82 7.49
N LEU A 129 -8.95 23.95 6.66
CA LEU A 129 -8.52 22.56 6.53
C LEU A 129 -7.09 22.46 5.97
N THR A 130 -6.73 23.33 5.02
CA THR A 130 -5.37 23.38 4.47
C THR A 130 -4.34 23.75 5.54
N ILE A 131 -4.63 24.77 6.36
CA ILE A 131 -3.77 25.14 7.48
C ILE A 131 -3.66 23.99 8.49
N ALA A 132 -4.78 23.34 8.82
CA ALA A 132 -4.79 22.20 9.75
C ALA A 132 -3.94 21.02 9.23
N VAL A 133 -3.99 20.74 7.93
CA VAL A 133 -3.12 19.73 7.28
C VAL A 133 -1.65 20.11 7.43
N ILE A 134 -1.29 21.36 7.15
CA ILE A 134 0.10 21.83 7.26
C ILE A 134 0.59 21.68 8.72
N VAL A 135 -0.24 22.07 9.68
CA VAL A 135 0.08 21.94 11.11
C VAL A 135 0.30 20.47 11.49
N ALA A 136 -0.59 19.57 11.08
CA ALA A 136 -0.46 18.14 11.34
C ALA A 136 0.82 17.55 10.72
N ILE A 137 1.16 17.93 9.49
CA ILE A 137 2.41 17.48 8.84
C ILE A 137 3.63 17.97 9.61
N ILE A 138 3.68 19.25 9.98
CA ILE A 138 4.82 19.83 10.69
C ILE A 138 4.99 19.16 12.06
N LEU A 139 3.91 19.01 12.82
CA LEU A 139 3.92 18.35 14.13
C LEU A 139 4.29 16.87 14.00
N GLY A 140 3.67 16.14 13.08
CA GLY A 140 3.97 14.73 12.83
C GLY A 140 5.41 14.50 12.42
N ALA A 141 5.96 15.34 11.53
CA ALA A 141 7.37 15.29 11.12
C ALA A 141 8.33 15.65 12.25
N TRP A 142 8.01 16.69 13.04
CA TRP A 142 8.79 17.08 14.20
C TRP A 142 8.83 15.96 15.26
N LEU A 143 7.68 15.36 15.57
CA LEU A 143 7.60 14.21 16.50
C LEU A 143 8.36 13.00 15.98
N ALA A 144 8.30 12.71 14.67
CA ALA A 144 9.05 11.61 14.09
C ALA A 144 10.57 11.83 14.13
N TYR A 145 11.01 13.08 14.04
CA TYR A 145 12.42 13.46 14.18
C TYR A 145 12.90 13.38 15.63
N ASP A 146 12.13 13.90 16.57
CA ASP A 146 12.50 13.97 18.00
C ASP A 146 12.35 12.61 18.71
N SER A 147 11.28 11.88 18.41
CA SER A 147 10.94 10.60 19.05
C SER A 147 10.41 9.56 18.04
N PRO A 148 11.31 8.94 17.24
CA PRO A 148 10.92 7.94 16.25
C PRO A 148 10.34 6.70 16.95
N SER A 149 9.08 6.39 16.66
CA SER A 149 8.35 5.28 17.24
C SER A 149 7.33 4.71 16.24
N PRO A 150 6.79 3.51 16.47
CA PRO A 150 5.71 2.97 15.64
C PRO A 150 4.48 3.89 15.56
N PHE A 151 4.24 4.68 16.62
CA PHE A 151 3.18 5.68 16.66
C PHE A 151 3.45 6.83 15.68
N THR A 152 4.65 7.43 15.71
CA THR A 152 4.98 8.56 14.83
C THR A 152 5.08 8.12 13.36
N LEU A 153 5.56 6.91 13.10
CA LEU A 153 5.50 6.30 11.77
C LEU A 153 4.05 6.07 11.32
N GLY A 154 3.20 5.50 12.18
CA GLY A 154 1.78 5.28 11.89
C GLY A 154 1.05 6.59 11.56
N ASN A 155 1.37 7.65 12.30
CA ASN A 155 0.84 8.99 12.07
C ASN A 155 1.22 9.54 10.68
N LEU A 156 2.50 9.48 10.32
CA LEU A 156 2.96 9.90 8.98
C LEU A 156 2.35 9.05 7.86
N LEU A 157 2.13 7.74 8.09
CA LEU A 157 1.45 6.87 7.14
C LEU A 157 -0.02 7.25 6.95
N LEU A 158 -0.75 7.59 8.02
CA LEU A 158 -2.13 8.09 7.94
C LEU A 158 -2.20 9.40 7.16
N LEU A 159 -1.33 10.36 7.49
CA LEU A 159 -1.26 11.65 6.81
C LEU A 159 -0.89 11.47 5.33
N GLY A 160 0.09 10.63 5.01
CA GLY A 160 0.47 10.32 3.64
C GLY A 160 -0.66 9.66 2.83
N ALA A 161 -1.38 8.71 3.43
CA ALA A 161 -2.53 8.07 2.80
C ALA A 161 -3.67 9.09 2.56
N PHE A 162 -3.96 9.92 3.56
CA PHE A 162 -4.93 11.02 3.43
C PHE A 162 -4.55 11.97 2.30
N LEU A 163 -3.30 12.48 2.29
CA LEU A 163 -2.83 13.44 1.28
C LEU A 163 -2.85 12.85 -0.12
N THR A 164 -2.47 11.58 -0.28
CA THR A 164 -2.50 10.92 -1.57
C THR A 164 -3.94 10.89 -2.09
N SER A 165 -4.87 10.33 -1.33
CA SER A 165 -6.27 10.26 -1.75
C SER A 165 -6.89 11.63 -1.93
N TRP A 166 -6.60 12.58 -1.04
CA TRP A 166 -7.12 13.94 -1.12
C TRP A 166 -6.56 14.71 -2.31
N ALA A 167 -5.27 14.56 -2.64
CA ALA A 167 -4.68 15.15 -3.84
C ALA A 167 -5.37 14.60 -5.09
N PHE A 168 -5.67 13.31 -5.18
CA PHE A 168 -6.42 12.77 -6.32
C PHE A 168 -7.89 13.21 -6.36
N ILE A 169 -8.54 13.38 -5.20
CA ILE A 169 -9.93 13.85 -5.13
C ILE A 169 -10.03 15.35 -5.46
N THR A 170 -9.06 16.16 -5.04
CA THR A 170 -9.07 17.63 -5.22
C THR A 170 -8.36 18.11 -6.48
N GLN A 171 -7.27 17.46 -6.89
CA GLN A 171 -6.62 17.68 -8.18
C GLN A 171 -7.35 16.92 -9.29
N GLY A 172 -8.61 17.30 -9.53
CA GLY A 172 -9.10 17.44 -10.89
C GLY A 172 -8.28 18.49 -11.65
N THR A 173 -6.96 18.32 -11.70
CA THR A 173 -6.00 19.12 -12.47
C THR A 173 -6.47 19.02 -13.92
N PHE A 174 -7.08 20.11 -14.42
CA PHE A 174 -7.76 20.27 -15.72
C PHE A 174 -9.30 20.20 -15.75
N GLY A 175 -10.01 20.47 -14.65
CA GLY A 175 -11.41 20.93 -14.72
C GLY A 175 -12.45 19.90 -15.20
N ARG A 176 -12.11 18.60 -15.15
CA ARG A 176 -13.08 17.51 -15.37
C ARG A 176 -13.63 17.06 -14.03
N GLN A 177 -14.95 16.88 -13.93
CA GLN A 177 -15.56 16.14 -12.83
C GLN A 177 -14.90 14.76 -12.78
N ILE A 178 -14.17 14.48 -11.70
CA ILE A 178 -13.62 13.15 -11.46
C ILE A 178 -14.79 12.27 -11.05
N ASP A 179 -15.11 11.28 -11.87
CA ASP A 179 -15.99 10.21 -11.46
C ASP A 179 -15.26 9.36 -10.42
N LEU A 180 -15.65 9.50 -9.15
CA LEU A 180 -15.16 8.67 -8.03
C LEU A 180 -15.49 7.18 -8.22
N ARG A 181 -16.37 6.87 -9.17
CA ARG A 181 -16.70 5.52 -9.64
C ARG A 181 -15.92 5.14 -10.90
N SER A 182 -14.77 5.78 -11.15
CA SER A 182 -13.85 5.33 -12.18
C SER A 182 -12.95 4.20 -11.66
N VAL A 183 -12.70 3.20 -12.51
CA VAL A 183 -11.81 2.06 -12.19
C VAL A 183 -10.40 2.53 -11.83
N ASN A 184 -9.97 3.63 -12.42
CA ASN A 184 -8.60 4.14 -12.30
C ASN A 184 -8.27 4.65 -10.90
N LEU A 185 -9.29 5.06 -10.14
CA LEU A 185 -9.11 5.61 -8.78
C LEU A 185 -9.47 4.61 -7.68
N PHE A 186 -9.83 3.37 -8.03
CA PHE A 186 -10.33 2.38 -7.08
C PHE A 186 -9.41 2.20 -5.86
N LEU A 187 -8.13 1.89 -6.08
CA LEU A 187 -7.19 1.65 -4.97
C LEU A 187 -6.91 2.91 -4.17
N ILE A 188 -6.81 4.06 -4.85
CA ILE A 188 -6.54 5.35 -4.21
C ILE A 188 -7.71 5.76 -3.31
N LEU A 189 -8.94 5.44 -3.72
CA LEU A 189 -10.14 5.71 -2.94
C LEU A 189 -10.11 4.94 -1.60
N PHE A 190 -9.73 3.66 -1.61
CA PHE A 190 -9.74 2.81 -0.40
C PHE A 190 -8.43 2.81 0.40
N LEU A 191 -7.35 3.38 -0.14
CA LEU A 191 -6.04 3.45 0.51
C LEU A 191 -6.09 3.96 1.96
N PRO A 192 -6.80 5.06 2.29
CA PRO A 192 -6.80 5.60 3.65
C PRO A 192 -7.46 4.65 4.65
N GLY A 193 -8.59 4.04 4.29
CA GLY A 193 -9.29 3.08 5.15
C GLY A 193 -8.49 1.80 5.38
N LEU A 194 -7.77 1.33 4.36
CA LEU A 194 -6.90 0.15 4.45
C LEU A 194 -5.67 0.41 5.32
N VAL A 195 -5.01 1.57 5.15
CA VAL A 195 -3.87 1.98 6.00
C VAL A 195 -4.30 2.14 7.45
N ALA A 196 -5.41 2.85 7.70
CA ALA A 196 -5.96 3.03 9.04
C ALA A 196 -6.28 1.69 9.72
N SER A 197 -6.95 0.79 9.00
CA SER A 197 -7.28 -0.54 9.51
C SER A 197 -6.02 -1.35 9.86
N SER A 198 -5.00 -1.29 9.00
CA SER A 198 -3.76 -2.05 9.17
C SER A 198 -2.95 -1.58 10.38
N ILE A 199 -2.89 -0.26 10.59
CA ILE A 199 -2.27 0.35 11.76
C ILE A 199 -3.02 -0.07 13.03
N MET A 200 -4.35 0.09 13.06
CA MET A 200 -5.16 -0.26 14.22
C MET A 200 -5.06 -1.75 14.57
N ALA A 201 -5.14 -2.64 13.58
CA ALA A 201 -5.02 -4.09 13.79
C ALA A 201 -3.62 -4.54 14.25
N SER A 202 -2.60 -3.72 14.01
CA SER A 202 -1.21 -3.96 14.40
C SER A 202 -0.84 -3.45 15.80
N MET A 203 -1.78 -2.80 16.51
CA MET A 203 -1.49 -2.26 17.84
C MET A 203 -0.99 -3.36 18.79
N LEU A 204 0.08 -3.07 19.55
CA LEU A 204 0.80 -4.00 20.44
C LEU A 204 1.46 -5.20 19.75
N LYS A 205 1.42 -5.25 18.42
CA LYS A 205 2.17 -6.20 17.62
C LYS A 205 3.41 -5.50 17.06
N PRO A 206 4.42 -6.26 16.60
CA PRO A 206 5.56 -5.66 15.92
C PRO A 206 5.13 -4.78 14.74
N TRP A 207 5.70 -3.58 14.60
CA TRP A 207 5.34 -2.59 13.56
C TRP A 207 5.32 -3.16 12.14
N ARG A 208 6.17 -4.17 11.87
CA ARG A 208 6.21 -4.93 10.61
C ARG A 208 4.85 -5.54 10.21
N ARG A 209 3.98 -5.82 11.18
CA ARG A 209 2.62 -6.34 10.94
C ARG A 209 1.71 -5.34 10.24
N ILE A 210 2.00 -4.02 10.29
CA ILE A 210 1.29 -3.00 9.52
C ILE A 210 1.29 -3.36 8.03
N PHE A 211 2.46 -3.67 7.47
CA PHE A 211 2.60 -4.03 6.05
C PHE A 211 1.89 -5.35 5.71
N THR A 212 1.95 -6.31 6.63
CA THR A 212 1.30 -7.62 6.46
C THR A 212 -0.22 -7.46 6.40
N TYR A 213 -0.80 -6.73 7.36
CA TYR A 213 -2.24 -6.45 7.38
C TYR A 213 -2.66 -5.60 6.19
N PHE A 214 -1.86 -4.61 5.79
CA PHE A 214 -2.14 -3.79 4.62
C PHE A 214 -2.27 -4.61 3.35
N ILE A 215 -1.31 -5.51 3.10
CA ILE A 215 -1.37 -6.41 1.94
C ILE A 215 -2.59 -7.32 2.00
N ILE A 216 -2.85 -7.96 3.14
CA ILE A 216 -3.98 -8.88 3.29
C ILE A 216 -5.31 -8.15 3.10
N PHE A 217 -5.51 -7.03 3.79
CA PHE A 217 -6.74 -6.25 3.71
C PHE A 217 -6.98 -5.71 2.30
N THR A 218 -5.93 -5.23 1.64
CA THR A 218 -6.04 -4.76 0.25
C THR A 218 -6.37 -5.91 -0.71
N ALA A 219 -5.70 -7.06 -0.58
CA ALA A 219 -5.95 -8.22 -1.43
C ALA A 219 -7.37 -8.79 -1.24
N VAL A 220 -7.86 -8.85 0.00
CA VAL A 220 -9.22 -9.31 0.31
C VAL A 220 -10.25 -8.30 -0.20
N MET A 221 -10.04 -7.01 0.04
CA MET A 221 -10.93 -5.95 -0.40
C MET A 221 -11.02 -5.92 -1.92
N THR A 222 -9.90 -5.73 -2.61
CA THR A 222 -9.84 -5.64 -4.08
C THR A 222 -10.25 -6.96 -4.73
N GLY A 223 -9.79 -8.08 -4.18
CA GLY A 223 -10.13 -9.42 -4.65
C GLY A 223 -11.63 -9.68 -4.65
N SER A 224 -12.25 -9.47 -3.50
CA SER A 224 -13.67 -9.78 -3.32
C SER A 224 -14.56 -8.76 -4.00
N SER A 225 -14.21 -7.47 -3.97
CA SER A 225 -15.04 -6.42 -4.59
C SER A 225 -15.09 -6.52 -6.11
N ILE A 226 -13.93 -6.66 -6.77
CA ILE A 226 -13.86 -6.78 -8.23
C ILE A 226 -14.35 -8.17 -8.66
N GLY A 227 -13.91 -9.23 -7.96
CA GLY A 227 -14.30 -10.60 -8.28
C GLY A 227 -15.81 -10.85 -8.13
N LEU A 228 -16.41 -10.46 -7.00
CA LEU A 228 -17.86 -10.57 -6.81
C LEU A 228 -18.62 -9.59 -7.70
N GLY A 229 -18.12 -8.37 -7.88
CA GLY A 229 -18.70 -7.39 -8.80
C GLY A 229 -18.83 -7.94 -10.22
N ALA A 230 -17.80 -8.62 -10.72
CA ALA A 230 -17.80 -9.28 -12.02
C ALA A 230 -18.75 -10.51 -12.07
N LEU A 231 -18.79 -11.34 -11.02
CA LEU A 231 -19.70 -12.49 -10.98
C LEU A 231 -21.18 -12.09 -10.94
N ILE A 232 -21.50 -10.99 -10.24
CA ILE A 232 -22.87 -10.52 -10.05
C ILE A 232 -23.38 -9.73 -11.27
N SER A 233 -22.50 -9.07 -12.04
CA SER A 233 -22.91 -8.24 -13.18
C SER A 233 -23.52 -8.99 -14.37
N ARG A 234 -23.66 -10.33 -14.30
CA ARG A 234 -24.38 -11.19 -15.25
C ARG A 234 -24.20 -10.78 -16.72
N ALA A 235 -22.96 -10.68 -17.22
CA ALA A 235 -22.74 -10.59 -18.67
C ALA A 235 -21.29 -10.97 -19.06
N VAL A 236 -21.14 -11.78 -20.12
CA VAL A 236 -19.91 -11.98 -20.90
C VAL A 236 -18.81 -12.88 -20.29
N ALA A 237 -18.17 -13.69 -21.15
CA ALA A 237 -17.01 -14.52 -20.79
C ALA A 237 -15.84 -13.72 -20.16
N ALA A 238 -15.73 -12.42 -20.47
CA ALA A 238 -14.73 -11.52 -19.91
C ALA A 238 -14.90 -11.31 -18.39
N ASP A 239 -16.14 -11.21 -17.88
CA ASP A 239 -16.38 -11.03 -16.44
C ASP A 239 -15.96 -12.28 -15.62
N LEU A 240 -16.10 -13.48 -16.19
CA LEU A 240 -15.58 -14.71 -15.57
C LEU A 240 -14.05 -14.76 -15.55
N GLN A 241 -13.39 -14.31 -16.63
CA GLN A 241 -11.93 -14.23 -16.69
C GLN A 241 -11.39 -13.25 -15.65
N ILE A 242 -12.05 -12.10 -15.48
CA ILE A 242 -11.75 -11.12 -14.44
C ILE A 242 -11.86 -11.75 -13.05
N ALA A 243 -12.99 -12.41 -12.75
CA ALA A 243 -13.20 -13.02 -11.45
C ALA A 243 -12.13 -14.09 -11.13
N LEU A 244 -11.85 -14.99 -12.07
CA LEU A 244 -10.85 -16.05 -11.90
C LEU A 244 -9.45 -15.47 -11.64
N PHE A 245 -9.04 -14.49 -12.45
CA PHE A 245 -7.75 -13.81 -12.27
C PHE A 245 -7.64 -13.15 -10.91
N VAL A 246 -8.65 -12.37 -10.56
CA VAL A 246 -8.64 -11.57 -9.34
C VAL A 246 -8.61 -12.44 -8.10
N PHE A 247 -9.38 -13.54 -8.05
CA PHE A 247 -9.33 -14.47 -6.92
C PHE A 247 -7.98 -15.20 -6.82
N ALA A 248 -7.44 -15.68 -7.95
CA ALA A 248 -6.15 -16.38 -7.96
C ALA A 248 -5.02 -15.46 -7.48
N ALA A 249 -4.96 -14.23 -8.01
CA ALA A 249 -3.97 -13.25 -7.59
C ALA A 249 -4.14 -12.85 -6.13
N SER A 250 -5.36 -12.64 -5.62
CA SER A 250 -5.60 -12.36 -4.19
C SER A 250 -5.11 -13.46 -3.26
N ILE A 251 -5.29 -14.74 -3.61
CA ILE A 251 -4.76 -15.87 -2.83
C ILE A 251 -3.24 -15.80 -2.74
N ILE A 252 -2.56 -15.49 -3.84
CA ILE A 252 -1.10 -15.41 -3.91
C ILE A 252 -0.58 -14.22 -3.12
N ILE A 253 -1.27 -13.08 -3.19
CA ILE A 253 -0.92 -11.90 -2.40
C ILE A 253 -1.05 -12.22 -0.91
N VAL A 254 -2.14 -12.83 -0.47
CA VAL A 254 -2.33 -13.26 0.94
C VAL A 254 -1.27 -14.29 1.36
N ALA A 255 -0.93 -15.23 0.48
CA ALA A 255 0.14 -16.20 0.70
C ALA A 255 1.50 -15.55 0.92
N SER A 256 1.80 -14.48 0.17
CA SER A 256 3.07 -13.74 0.30
C SER A 256 3.22 -13.07 1.67
N ALA A 257 2.12 -12.70 2.32
CA ALA A 257 2.10 -11.97 3.59
C ALA A 257 2.80 -12.75 4.73
N GLY A 258 2.60 -14.07 4.79
CA GLY A 258 3.28 -14.91 5.77
C GLY A 258 4.80 -14.94 5.59
N SER A 259 5.26 -14.91 4.34
CA SER A 259 6.69 -14.90 4.01
C SER A 259 7.33 -13.53 4.27
N ILE A 260 6.60 -12.43 4.02
CA ILE A 260 7.04 -11.07 4.35
C ILE A 260 7.33 -10.94 5.84
N ASP A 261 6.38 -11.35 6.68
CA ASP A 261 6.53 -11.27 8.14
C ASP A 261 7.69 -12.12 8.64
N PHE A 262 7.89 -13.32 8.09
CA PHE A 262 9.07 -14.15 8.37
C PHE A 262 10.39 -13.43 8.06
N PHE A 263 10.53 -12.86 6.86
CA PHE A 263 11.79 -12.21 6.49
C PHE A 263 12.06 -10.93 7.29
N LEU A 264 11.02 -10.16 7.63
CA LEU A 264 11.14 -8.99 8.50
C LEU A 264 11.52 -9.38 9.93
N GLU A 265 10.97 -10.47 10.45
CA GLU A 265 11.34 -11.07 11.74
C GLU A 265 12.79 -11.53 11.76
N GLN A 266 13.20 -12.31 10.76
CA GLN A 266 14.59 -12.74 10.61
C GLN A 266 15.56 -11.58 10.50
N SER A 267 15.19 -10.51 9.77
CA SER A 267 16.02 -9.30 9.69
C SER A 267 16.17 -8.62 11.04
N ALA A 268 15.13 -8.59 11.86
CA ALA A 268 15.13 -7.93 13.16
C ALA A 268 15.94 -8.73 14.19
N GLU A 269 15.80 -10.05 14.20
CA GLU A 269 16.49 -10.94 15.14
C GLU A 269 17.98 -11.10 14.85
N THR A 270 18.34 -11.23 13.57
CA THR A 270 19.72 -11.53 13.16
C THR A 270 20.53 -10.30 12.76
N GLY A 271 19.86 -9.16 12.54
CA GLY A 271 20.47 -7.97 11.92
C GLY A 271 20.90 -8.18 10.46
N ALA A 272 20.57 -9.33 9.86
CA ALA A 272 20.93 -9.62 8.48
C ALA A 272 20.13 -8.76 7.51
N ARG A 273 20.82 -8.15 6.53
CA ARG A 273 20.21 -7.26 5.55
C ARG A 273 19.54 -8.01 4.38
N ILE A 274 19.94 -9.24 4.09
CA ILE A 274 19.38 -10.02 2.98
C ILE A 274 17.88 -10.31 3.17
N PRO A 275 17.41 -10.78 4.35
CA PRO A 275 15.99 -10.91 4.65
C PRO A 275 15.20 -9.61 4.43
N LEU A 276 15.76 -8.45 4.81
CA LEU A 276 15.11 -7.16 4.57
C LEU A 276 14.85 -6.89 3.09
N TYR A 277 15.82 -7.16 2.21
CA TYR A 277 15.60 -6.98 0.76
C TYR A 277 14.65 -8.01 0.18
N MET A 278 14.63 -9.23 0.69
CA MET A 278 13.64 -10.24 0.29
C MET A 278 12.23 -9.79 0.68
N ALA A 279 12.05 -9.28 1.91
CA ALA A 279 10.78 -8.69 2.34
C ALA A 279 10.38 -7.51 1.46
N ALA A 280 11.30 -6.59 1.15
CA ALA A 280 11.05 -5.46 0.25
C ALA A 280 10.66 -5.91 -1.17
N THR A 281 11.31 -6.95 -1.70
CA THR A 281 10.96 -7.56 -2.99
C THR A 281 9.54 -8.12 -2.96
N LEU A 282 9.19 -8.89 -1.93
CA LEU A 282 7.85 -9.47 -1.78
C LEU A 282 6.77 -8.40 -1.59
N LEU A 283 7.06 -7.36 -0.81
CA LEU A 283 6.18 -6.20 -0.64
C LEU A 283 5.91 -5.53 -1.99
N ALA A 284 6.93 -5.34 -2.81
CA ALA A 284 6.79 -4.79 -4.16
C ALA A 284 6.05 -5.74 -5.11
N THR A 285 6.34 -7.05 -5.11
CA THR A 285 5.59 -8.05 -5.89
C THR A 285 4.11 -8.04 -5.52
N ALA A 286 3.78 -8.00 -4.22
CA ALA A 286 2.41 -7.88 -3.75
C ALA A 286 1.77 -6.56 -4.20
N GLY A 287 2.51 -5.44 -4.14
CA GLY A 287 2.06 -4.14 -4.63
C GLY A 287 1.76 -4.14 -6.14
N VAL A 288 2.64 -4.71 -6.96
CA VAL A 288 2.44 -4.88 -8.41
C VAL A 288 1.18 -5.71 -8.68
N LEU A 289 1.03 -6.85 -8.00
CA LEU A 289 -0.17 -7.68 -8.11
C LEU A 289 -1.44 -6.92 -7.72
N ILE A 290 -1.43 -6.18 -6.61
CA ILE A 290 -2.57 -5.35 -6.17
C ILE A 290 -2.95 -4.31 -7.23
N VAL A 291 -1.99 -3.58 -7.77
CA VAL A 291 -2.25 -2.59 -8.83
C VAL A 291 -2.82 -3.30 -10.07
N HIS A 292 -2.27 -4.45 -10.41
CA HIS A 292 -2.72 -5.21 -11.57
C HIS A 292 -4.10 -5.86 -11.39
N LEU A 293 -4.52 -6.19 -10.17
CA LEU A 293 -5.90 -6.63 -9.87
C LEU A 293 -6.95 -5.61 -10.32
N VAL A 294 -6.59 -4.32 -10.32
CA VAL A 294 -7.47 -3.22 -10.74
C VAL A 294 -7.27 -2.88 -12.21
N PHE A 295 -6.04 -2.97 -12.70
CA PHE A 295 -5.70 -2.69 -14.10
C PHE A 295 -6.24 -3.75 -15.07
N TYR A 296 -6.14 -5.03 -14.73
CA TYR A 296 -6.53 -6.13 -15.60
C TYR A 296 -8.01 -6.09 -16.05
N PRO A 297 -8.99 -5.81 -15.15
CA PRO A 297 -10.37 -5.55 -15.56
C PRO A 297 -10.53 -4.39 -16.55
N ILE A 298 -9.74 -3.32 -16.40
CA ILE A 298 -9.80 -2.16 -17.32
C ILE A 298 -9.39 -2.61 -18.71
N VAL A 299 -8.24 -3.26 -18.83
CA VAL A 299 -7.70 -3.72 -20.12
C VAL A 299 -8.67 -4.65 -20.83
N LEU A 300 -9.26 -5.62 -20.11
CA LEU A 300 -10.23 -6.55 -20.68
C LEU A 300 -11.54 -5.90 -21.11
N LEU A 301 -12.01 -4.87 -20.40
CA LEU A 301 -13.31 -4.23 -20.67
C LEU A 301 -13.23 -3.09 -21.69
N SER A 302 -12.15 -2.30 -21.68
CA SER A 302 -12.00 -1.14 -22.55
C SER A 302 -11.31 -1.45 -23.86
N GLY A 303 -10.57 -2.55 -23.96
CA GLY A 303 -9.76 -2.89 -25.14
C GLY A 303 -8.65 -1.89 -25.45
N THR A 304 -8.46 -0.88 -24.59
CA THR A 304 -7.43 0.15 -24.72
C THR A 304 -6.31 -0.14 -23.75
N MET A 305 -5.08 -0.21 -24.26
CA MET A 305 -3.89 -0.32 -23.43
C MET A 305 -3.63 1.00 -22.70
N GLU A 306 -3.38 0.85 -21.39
CA GLU A 306 -2.77 1.83 -20.49
C GLU A 306 -3.57 3.08 -20.13
N ASP A 307 -4.15 3.09 -18.92
CA ASP A 307 -4.12 4.32 -18.13
C ASP A 307 -2.64 4.62 -17.80
N PRO A 308 -2.06 5.72 -18.32
CA PRO A 308 -0.64 6.03 -18.13
C PRO A 308 -0.25 6.20 -16.66
N VAL A 309 -1.18 6.61 -15.80
CA VAL A 309 -0.93 6.82 -14.37
C VAL A 309 -0.84 5.48 -13.64
N LEU A 310 -1.73 4.53 -13.94
CA LEU A 310 -1.69 3.19 -13.34
C LEU A 310 -0.49 2.37 -13.83
N SER A 311 -0.18 2.43 -15.13
CA SER A 311 1.02 1.79 -15.70
C SER A 311 2.29 2.36 -15.06
N TYR A 312 2.37 3.68 -14.91
CA TYR A 312 3.50 4.35 -14.24
C TYR A 312 3.61 3.99 -12.74
N ALA A 313 2.50 3.88 -12.02
CA ALA A 313 2.49 3.43 -10.63
C ALA A 313 2.98 1.97 -10.50
N GLN A 314 2.49 1.07 -11.36
CA GLN A 314 2.95 -0.32 -11.41
C GLN A 314 4.45 -0.40 -11.73
N TRP A 315 4.94 0.44 -12.64
CA TRP A 315 6.36 0.54 -12.99
C TRP A 315 7.24 0.96 -11.82
N ILE A 316 6.86 2.03 -11.11
CA ILE A 316 7.62 2.50 -9.94
C ILE A 316 7.73 1.38 -8.89
N VAL A 317 6.61 0.75 -8.53
CA VAL A 317 6.60 -0.33 -7.54
C VAL A 317 7.42 -1.53 -8.03
N GLY A 318 7.30 -1.91 -9.31
CA GLY A 318 8.07 -2.97 -9.94
C GLY A 318 9.58 -2.71 -9.91
N LEU A 319 10.02 -1.50 -10.23
CA LEU A 319 11.42 -1.10 -10.18
C LEU A 319 12.00 -1.12 -8.76
N PHE A 320 11.22 -0.68 -7.76
CA PHE A 320 11.63 -0.81 -6.35
C PHE A 320 11.83 -2.29 -5.95
N GLY A 321 10.93 -3.17 -6.39
CA GLY A 321 11.04 -4.62 -6.16
C GLY A 321 12.27 -5.23 -6.84
N ALA A 322 12.47 -4.92 -8.13
CA ALA A 322 13.64 -5.36 -8.88
C ALA A 322 14.95 -4.85 -8.25
N GLY A 323 14.96 -3.59 -7.82
CA GLY A 323 16.07 -2.98 -7.10
C GLY A 323 16.42 -3.71 -5.81
N ALA A 324 15.41 -3.95 -4.96
CA ALA A 324 15.58 -4.69 -3.73
C ALA A 324 16.12 -6.11 -4.00
N PHE A 325 15.56 -6.81 -4.99
CA PHE A 325 16.01 -8.14 -5.39
C PHE A 325 17.49 -8.14 -5.81
N VAL A 326 17.89 -7.20 -6.67
CA VAL A 326 19.26 -7.10 -7.18
C VAL A 326 20.25 -6.77 -6.07
N VAL A 327 19.91 -5.80 -5.21
CA VAL A 327 20.74 -5.47 -4.05
C VAL A 327 20.82 -6.66 -3.09
N GLY A 328 19.72 -7.37 -2.86
CA GLY A 328 19.69 -8.57 -2.01
C GLY A 328 20.58 -9.70 -2.54
N GLY A 329 20.50 -9.97 -3.84
CA GLY A 329 21.35 -10.93 -4.53
C GLY A 329 22.83 -10.54 -4.44
N LEU A 330 23.17 -9.28 -4.75
CA LEU A 330 24.56 -8.80 -4.69
C LEU A 330 25.13 -8.73 -3.28
N HIS A 331 24.32 -8.37 -2.28
CA HIS A 331 24.72 -8.32 -0.87
C HIS A 331 25.24 -9.68 -0.36
N SER A 332 24.81 -10.77 -0.99
CA SER A 332 25.27 -12.11 -0.64
C SER A 332 26.65 -12.48 -1.22
N VAL A 333 27.14 -11.71 -2.20
CA VAL A 333 28.35 -12.01 -2.98
C VAL A 333 29.44 -10.98 -2.72
N VAL A 334 29.11 -9.69 -2.61
CA VAL A 334 30.08 -8.60 -2.51
C VAL A 334 30.46 -8.29 -1.06
N GLY A 335 31.67 -7.74 -0.87
CA GLY A 335 32.15 -7.32 0.44
C GLY A 335 31.35 -6.17 1.05
N LYS A 336 31.38 -6.05 2.39
CA LYS A 336 30.65 -5.03 3.16
C LYS A 336 30.97 -3.59 2.72
N ASN A 337 32.17 -3.32 2.20
CA ASN A 337 32.59 -1.99 1.75
C ASN A 337 32.07 -1.67 0.33
N THR A 338 31.88 -2.68 -0.51
CA THR A 338 31.43 -2.52 -1.90
C THR A 338 29.92 -2.36 -2.01
N ILE A 339 29.17 -2.93 -1.07
CA ILE A 339 27.70 -2.91 -1.11
C ILE A 339 27.10 -1.49 -1.05
N GLY A 340 27.80 -0.54 -0.45
CA GLY A 340 27.40 0.87 -0.45
C GLY A 340 27.35 1.46 -1.86
N TYR A 341 28.36 1.17 -2.69
CA TYR A 341 28.41 1.59 -4.08
C TYR A 341 27.36 0.87 -4.92
N VAL A 342 27.16 -0.44 -4.70
CA VAL A 342 26.10 -1.21 -5.39
C VAL A 342 24.72 -0.62 -5.12
N ARG A 343 24.39 -0.32 -3.85
CA ARG A 343 23.12 0.31 -3.48
C ARG A 343 22.89 1.63 -4.22
N ARG A 344 23.91 2.50 -4.26
CA ARG A 344 23.84 3.80 -4.95
C ARG A 344 23.68 3.61 -6.46
N GLY A 345 24.44 2.70 -7.07
CA GLY A 345 24.35 2.40 -8.50
C GLY A 345 22.96 1.87 -8.90
N VAL A 346 22.41 0.94 -8.12
CA VAL A 346 21.04 0.43 -8.35
C VAL A 346 20.00 1.54 -8.17
N LEU A 347 20.16 2.42 -7.17
CA LEU A 347 19.26 3.55 -6.97
C LEU A 347 19.30 4.55 -8.13
N VAL A 348 20.49 4.86 -8.66
CA VAL A 348 20.65 5.71 -9.85
C VAL A 348 19.99 5.07 -11.07
N PHE A 349 20.20 3.76 -11.27
CA PHE A 349 19.56 3.02 -12.36
C PHE A 349 18.02 3.07 -12.26
N ILE A 350 17.47 2.80 -11.07
CA ILE A 350 16.02 2.86 -10.84
C ILE A 350 15.48 4.27 -11.06
N ALA A 351 16.15 5.29 -10.53
CA ALA A 351 15.74 6.68 -10.72
C ALA A 351 15.72 7.06 -12.21
N ALA A 352 16.74 6.64 -12.98
CA ALA A 352 16.76 6.84 -14.42
C ALA A 352 15.60 6.13 -15.13
N MET A 353 15.30 4.87 -14.79
CA MET A 353 14.18 4.13 -15.37
C MET A 353 12.81 4.73 -15.01
N ILE A 354 12.65 5.30 -13.81
CA ILE A 354 11.43 6.03 -13.42
C ILE A 354 11.28 7.29 -14.29
N VAL A 355 12.35 8.07 -14.43
CA VAL A 355 12.32 9.31 -15.24
C VAL A 355 12.04 8.99 -16.71
N LEU A 356 12.67 7.94 -17.27
CA LEU A 356 12.52 7.58 -18.69
C LEU A 356 11.12 7.09 -19.06
N LEU A 357 10.36 6.49 -18.14
CA LEU A 357 8.96 6.09 -18.37
C LEU A 357 7.94 7.18 -17.97
N ASN A 358 8.38 8.36 -17.52
CA ASN A 358 7.45 9.34 -16.95
C ASN A 358 6.41 9.81 -18.00
N PRO A 359 5.11 9.58 -17.78
CA PRO A 359 4.06 9.92 -18.74
C PRO A 359 3.89 11.43 -18.95
N ILE A 360 4.43 12.25 -18.04
CA ILE A 360 4.37 13.72 -18.07
C ILE A 360 5.45 14.31 -18.99
N ILE A 361 6.55 13.59 -19.27
CA ILE A 361 7.57 14.01 -20.22
C ILE A 361 6.97 13.87 -21.63
N ARG A 362 6.23 14.90 -22.00
CA ARG A 362 5.46 15.00 -23.25
C ARG A 362 6.39 14.89 -24.45
N VAL A 363 5.87 14.18 -25.45
CA VAL A 363 6.21 14.34 -26.88
C VAL A 363 6.25 15.83 -27.19
N ASP A 364 7.37 16.31 -27.73
CA ASP A 364 7.47 17.67 -28.25
C ASP A 364 6.53 17.84 -29.47
N THR A 365 6.35 19.08 -29.92
CA THR A 365 5.55 19.42 -31.10
C THR A 365 6.04 18.79 -32.42
N LEU A 366 7.05 17.91 -32.40
CA LEU A 366 7.68 17.26 -33.56
C LEU A 366 7.56 15.73 -33.56
N GLY A 367 6.85 15.13 -32.60
CA GLY A 367 6.20 13.83 -32.78
C GLY A 367 7.06 12.59 -32.51
N ASN A 368 8.12 12.64 -31.71
CA ASN A 368 8.81 11.42 -31.24
C ASN A 368 9.43 11.54 -29.83
N TYR A 369 9.69 10.36 -29.23
CA TYR A 369 10.22 10.03 -27.89
C TYR A 369 9.18 9.79 -26.79
N ARG A 370 8.54 8.61 -26.87
CA ARG A 370 8.14 7.84 -25.69
C ARG A 370 9.03 6.61 -25.63
N TRP A 371 9.84 6.46 -24.58
CA TRP A 371 10.31 5.12 -24.22
C TRP A 371 9.09 4.40 -23.67
N MET A 372 8.66 3.35 -24.35
CA MET A 372 7.60 2.48 -23.87
C MET A 372 8.18 1.57 -22.78
N SER A 373 7.30 1.02 -21.95
CA SER A 373 7.67 -0.01 -20.98
C SER A 373 8.46 -1.15 -21.65
N THR A 374 8.04 -1.55 -22.85
CA THR A 374 8.68 -2.54 -23.70
C THR A 374 10.12 -2.21 -24.09
N ASP A 375 10.46 -0.92 -24.30
CA ASP A 375 11.82 -0.49 -24.63
C ASP A 375 12.77 -0.57 -23.42
N LEU A 376 12.22 -0.43 -22.21
CA LEU A 376 12.98 -0.44 -20.95
C LEU A 376 13.12 -1.84 -20.36
N VAL A 377 12.22 -2.76 -20.70
CA VAL A 377 12.22 -4.16 -20.21
C VAL A 377 13.57 -4.88 -20.43
N PRO A 378 14.25 -4.80 -21.60
CA PRO A 378 15.53 -5.47 -21.79
C PRO A 378 16.61 -5.06 -20.78
N TYR A 379 16.67 -3.76 -20.45
CA TYR A 379 17.62 -3.24 -19.47
C TYR A 379 17.29 -3.75 -18.06
N LEU A 380 16.00 -3.76 -17.71
CA LEU A 380 15.52 -4.31 -16.44
C LEU A 380 15.87 -5.80 -16.31
N LEU A 381 15.63 -6.59 -17.36
CA LEU A 381 15.97 -8.02 -17.40
C LEU A 381 17.48 -8.24 -17.26
N GLY A 382 18.31 -7.41 -17.90
CA GLY A 382 19.76 -7.47 -17.75
C GLY A 382 20.21 -7.28 -16.31
N VAL A 383 19.67 -6.28 -15.61
CA VAL A 383 19.98 -6.00 -14.20
C VAL A 383 19.42 -7.08 -13.28
N LEU A 384 18.21 -7.59 -13.54
CA LEU A 384 17.64 -8.73 -12.82
C LEU A 384 18.51 -9.99 -12.95
N GLY A 385 19.12 -10.22 -14.12
CA GLY A 385 20.09 -11.30 -14.35
C GLY A 385 21.27 -11.28 -13.38
N VAL A 386 21.74 -10.08 -13.01
CA VAL A 386 22.80 -9.92 -11.99
C VAL A 386 22.31 -10.35 -10.60
N GLY A 387 21.08 -9.95 -10.22
CA GLY A 387 20.45 -10.38 -8.98
C GLY A 387 20.27 -11.91 -8.91
N ILE A 388 19.76 -12.49 -10.01
CA ILE A 388 19.59 -13.94 -10.21
C ILE A 388 20.91 -14.68 -9.99
N ALA A 389 22.00 -14.22 -10.63
CA ALA A 389 23.31 -14.82 -10.46
C ALA A 389 23.78 -14.79 -8.99
N GLY A 390 23.53 -13.68 -8.29
CA GLY A 390 23.81 -13.55 -6.86
C GLY A 390 23.09 -14.60 -6.02
N TYR A 391 21.77 -14.75 -6.19
CA TYR A 391 21.00 -15.75 -5.45
C TYR A 391 21.37 -17.20 -5.80
N LEU A 392 21.72 -17.49 -7.05
CA LEU A 392 22.23 -18.81 -7.44
C LEU A 392 23.56 -19.14 -6.76
N LEU A 393 24.45 -18.15 -6.57
CA LEU A 393 25.69 -18.34 -5.81
C LEU A 393 25.40 -18.64 -4.34
N VAL A 394 24.40 -17.99 -3.71
CA VAL A 394 23.95 -18.36 -2.35
C VAL A 394 23.48 -19.80 -2.30
N ALA A 395 22.63 -20.20 -3.24
CA ALA A 395 22.12 -21.55 -3.30
C ALA A 395 23.26 -22.58 -3.46
N ARG A 396 24.25 -22.29 -4.30
CA ARG A 396 25.46 -23.13 -4.45
C ARG A 396 26.24 -23.22 -3.14
N ARG A 397 26.40 -22.13 -2.38
CA ARG A 397 27.05 -22.15 -1.07
C ARG A 397 26.28 -22.99 -0.07
N LEU A 398 24.95 -22.83 0.02
CA LEU A 398 24.09 -23.64 0.89
C LEU A 398 24.17 -25.13 0.57
N ARG A 399 24.21 -25.50 -0.73
CA ARG A 399 24.41 -26.90 -1.15
C ARG A 399 25.76 -27.46 -0.71
N ARG A 400 26.84 -26.67 -0.83
CA ARG A 400 28.19 -27.09 -0.40
C ARG A 400 28.28 -27.34 1.10
N VAL A 401 27.46 -26.67 1.91
CA VAL A 401 27.40 -26.83 3.37
C VAL A 401 26.39 -27.94 3.77
N GLY A 402 25.86 -28.71 2.82
CA GLY A 402 24.96 -29.85 3.07
C GLY A 402 23.47 -29.49 3.16
N SER A 403 23.10 -28.21 3.12
CA SER A 403 21.71 -27.73 3.22
C SER A 403 20.97 -27.74 1.88
N ASN A 404 20.98 -28.89 1.17
CA ASN A 404 20.42 -29.02 -0.18
C ASN A 404 18.94 -28.66 -0.28
N ARG A 405 18.12 -29.07 0.71
CA ARG A 405 16.68 -28.77 0.76
C ARG A 405 16.43 -27.26 0.93
N ALA A 406 17.16 -26.62 1.84
CA ALA A 406 17.07 -25.17 2.07
C ALA A 406 17.49 -24.38 0.82
N ALA A 407 18.58 -24.78 0.16
CA ALA A 407 19.02 -24.16 -1.08
C ALA A 407 17.97 -24.25 -2.20
N ARG A 408 17.36 -25.43 -2.38
CA ARG A 408 16.30 -25.64 -3.37
C ARG A 408 15.08 -24.76 -3.08
N ASN A 409 14.61 -24.76 -1.83
CA ASN A 409 13.42 -24.02 -1.44
C ASN A 409 13.65 -22.50 -1.53
N PHE A 410 14.83 -22.01 -1.15
CA PHE A 410 15.20 -20.61 -1.28
C PHE A 410 15.16 -20.13 -2.73
N VAL A 411 15.77 -20.90 -3.65
CA VAL A 411 15.72 -20.59 -5.09
C VAL A 411 14.29 -20.66 -5.60
N ALA A 412 13.57 -21.75 -5.35
CA ALA A 412 12.21 -21.89 -5.82
C ALA A 412 11.31 -20.72 -5.34
N PHE A 413 11.44 -20.31 -4.08
CA PHE A 413 10.69 -19.20 -3.52
C PHE A 413 11.07 -17.84 -4.17
N ALA A 414 12.37 -17.50 -4.17
CA ALA A 414 12.85 -16.21 -4.68
C ALA A 414 12.53 -16.01 -6.16
N PHE A 415 12.70 -17.07 -6.96
CA PHE A 415 12.41 -17.02 -8.39
C PHE A 415 10.92 -17.05 -8.68
N SER A 416 10.10 -17.75 -7.88
CA SER A 416 8.65 -17.71 -8.05
C SER A 416 8.08 -16.33 -7.72
N ALA A 417 8.62 -15.65 -6.69
CA ALA A 417 8.24 -14.28 -6.37
C ALA A 417 8.58 -13.28 -7.49
N LEU A 418 9.79 -13.39 -8.06
CA LEU A 418 10.20 -12.55 -9.18
C LEU A 418 9.39 -12.87 -10.46
N ALA A 419 9.26 -14.15 -10.79
CA ALA A 419 8.53 -14.59 -11.97
C ALA A 419 7.05 -14.19 -11.91
N THR A 420 6.42 -14.22 -10.74
CA THR A 420 5.03 -13.76 -10.58
C THR A 420 4.90 -12.28 -10.95
N ALA A 421 5.82 -11.43 -10.47
CA ALA A 421 5.82 -10.02 -10.82
C ALA A 421 6.02 -9.79 -12.34
N ILE A 422 6.92 -10.54 -12.97
CA ILE A 422 7.17 -10.46 -14.42
C ILE A 422 5.95 -10.92 -15.23
N VAL A 423 5.34 -12.05 -14.87
CA VAL A 423 4.15 -12.59 -15.56
C VAL A 423 3.00 -11.61 -15.47
N VAL A 424 2.80 -10.98 -14.32
CA VAL A 424 1.75 -9.97 -14.10
C VAL A 424 2.04 -8.71 -14.91
N PHE A 425 3.30 -8.27 -14.95
CA PHE A 425 3.69 -7.13 -15.77
C PHE A 425 3.49 -7.39 -17.26
N LEU A 426 3.75 -8.61 -17.73
CA LEU A 426 3.60 -9.00 -19.12
C LEU A 426 2.23 -9.62 -19.45
N ALA A 427 1.29 -9.61 -18.51
CA ALA A 427 0.01 -10.32 -18.63
C ALA A 427 -0.80 -9.86 -19.85
N GLU A 428 -0.66 -8.59 -20.24
CA GLU A 428 -1.31 -8.01 -21.40
C GLU A 428 -0.78 -8.53 -22.76
N TYR A 429 0.44 -9.07 -22.79
CA TYR A 429 1.06 -9.65 -23.99
C TYR A 429 0.92 -11.18 -24.06
N LEU A 430 0.33 -11.80 -23.03
CA LEU A 430 0.21 -13.24 -22.90
C LEU A 430 -1.25 -13.67 -23.00
N PRO A 431 -1.55 -14.85 -23.56
CA PRO A 431 -2.90 -15.38 -23.56
C PRO A 431 -3.38 -15.61 -22.13
N PHE A 432 -4.64 -15.27 -21.84
CA PHE A 432 -5.23 -15.37 -20.49
C PHE A 432 -4.98 -16.73 -19.81
N ILE A 433 -5.20 -17.83 -20.53
CA ILE A 433 -4.98 -19.19 -19.99
C ILE A 433 -3.52 -19.39 -19.58
N GLY A 434 -2.58 -18.84 -20.36
CA GLY A 434 -1.15 -18.86 -20.04
C GLY A 434 -0.84 -18.05 -18.78
N VAL A 435 -1.36 -16.82 -18.68
CA VAL A 435 -1.22 -15.98 -17.48
C VAL A 435 -1.78 -16.69 -16.25
N MET A 436 -3.00 -17.22 -16.33
CA MET A 436 -3.63 -17.94 -15.22
C MET A 436 -2.85 -19.17 -14.78
N ALA A 437 -2.42 -20.00 -15.73
CA ALA A 437 -1.63 -21.18 -15.42
C ALA A 437 -0.32 -20.79 -14.73
N MET A 438 0.38 -19.76 -15.24
CA MET A 438 1.62 -19.27 -14.63
C MET A 438 1.38 -18.69 -13.24
N VAL A 439 0.35 -17.85 -13.06
CA VAL A 439 0.00 -17.26 -11.76
C VAL A 439 -0.30 -18.37 -10.75
N VAL A 440 -1.11 -19.37 -11.10
CA VAL A 440 -1.43 -20.50 -10.21
C VAL A 440 -0.20 -21.35 -9.89
N VAL A 441 0.61 -21.70 -10.89
CA VAL A 441 1.82 -22.52 -10.69
C VAL A 441 2.86 -21.80 -9.84
N LEU A 442 3.15 -20.53 -10.16
CA LEU A 442 4.12 -19.71 -9.42
C LEU A 442 3.61 -19.41 -8.01
N GLY A 443 2.31 -19.14 -7.87
CA GLY A 443 1.64 -19.00 -6.58
C GLY A 443 1.75 -20.24 -5.72
N GLY A 444 1.44 -21.41 -6.28
CA GLY A 444 1.60 -22.72 -5.63
C GLY A 444 3.06 -23.02 -5.26
N ALA A 445 4.00 -22.63 -6.11
CA ALA A 445 5.44 -22.74 -5.83
C ALA A 445 5.85 -21.82 -4.67
N MET A 446 5.41 -20.56 -4.64
CA MET A 446 5.66 -19.63 -3.53
C MET A 446 5.10 -20.16 -2.21
N LEU A 447 3.89 -20.71 -2.24
CA LEU A 447 3.24 -21.32 -1.08
C LEU A 447 4.03 -22.53 -0.58
N SER A 448 4.23 -23.53 -1.43
CA SER A 448 4.89 -24.80 -1.07
C SER A 448 6.36 -24.64 -0.65
N THR A 449 7.01 -23.54 -1.05
CA THR A 449 8.40 -23.26 -0.71
C THR A 449 8.56 -22.13 0.31
N SER A 450 7.46 -21.66 0.90
CA SER A 450 7.48 -20.63 1.93
C SER A 450 8.30 -21.07 3.15
N PRO A 451 9.17 -20.20 3.69
CA PRO A 451 10.01 -20.54 4.85
C PRO A 451 9.22 -20.94 6.10
N ARG A 452 7.95 -20.53 6.25
CA ARG A 452 7.12 -20.84 7.42
C ARG A 452 6.45 -22.22 7.40
N ILE A 453 6.34 -22.86 6.23
CA ILE A 453 5.66 -24.15 6.08
C ILE A 453 6.63 -25.32 6.33
N ILE A 454 7.93 -25.08 6.27
CA ILE A 454 8.94 -26.11 6.46
C ILE A 454 9.13 -26.31 7.97
N PRO A 455 8.79 -27.49 8.55
CA PRO A 455 9.03 -27.76 9.95
C PRO A 455 10.53 -27.63 10.24
N THR A 456 10.88 -26.94 11.32
CA THR A 456 12.27 -26.83 11.80
C THR A 456 12.84 -28.15 12.32
N ASP A 457 12.04 -29.21 12.36
CA ASP A 457 12.47 -30.56 12.75
C ASP A 457 12.99 -31.33 11.54
N THR A 458 14.25 -31.08 11.18
CA THR A 458 15.16 -32.15 10.73
C THR A 458 16.57 -31.73 11.14
N ARG A 459 16.98 -32.23 12.31
CA ARG A 459 18.37 -32.20 12.80
C ARG A 459 19.27 -33.00 11.88
#